data_AF-A0A978VN11-F1
#
_entry.id   AF-A0A978VN11-F1
#
_cell.length_a   1.000
_cell.length_b   1.000
_cell.length_c   1.000
_cell.angle_alpha   90.00
_cell.angle_beta   90.00
_cell.angle_gamma   90.00
#
_symmetry.space_group_name_H-M   'P 1'
#
loop_
_entity.id
_entity.type
_entity.pdbx_description
1 polymer ?
#
loop_
_entity_poly.entity_id
_entity_poly.type
_entity_poly.pdbx_seq_one_letter_code
_entity_poly.pdbx_strand_id
1 'polypeptide(L)'
;MKYVKLQKCKLRQDNNLSPTRQEIEDPRITRTTDNHNKGKEDKPETCMQTKLAKSIHKFFMFFGLAKKKKRKKKKMGLGISLLIGLKAVLLFLLFAFLSSFGFALLAVPFLYASLVSLLVALASHPSINLPMLLAKNSDGSFPIWSIVLFSPYLYFVRVFSTLRRLFSGEAPYSEISDGLYVGGWPSSPDRLPPGNPAIVDCTCEFPRRSEFLGHAYFCIPTWDTRAPQPHEIESAVKWACRKREQNRPVFVHCAYGMLLNSKYL
;
A
#
# COMPACT_ATOMS: atom_id res chain seq x y z
N MET A 1 9.93 31.81 5.42
CA MET A 1 11.25 31.67 4.77
C MET A 1 12.44 31.49 5.74
N LYS A 2 12.22 31.24 7.05
CA LYS A 2 13.30 31.04 8.05
C LYS A 2 13.52 29.59 8.51
N TYR A 3 12.64 28.65 8.15
CA TYR A 3 12.74 27.24 8.58
C TYR A 3 13.64 26.36 7.70
N VAL A 4 13.94 26.77 6.46
CA VAL A 4 14.72 25.96 5.50
C VAL A 4 16.24 25.97 5.80
N LYS A 5 16.74 26.96 6.56
CA LYS A 5 18.17 27.13 6.79
C LYS A 5 18.71 26.29 7.97
N LEU A 6 17.86 25.87 8.91
CA LEU A 6 18.24 25.07 10.08
C LEU A 6 18.34 23.56 9.79
N GLN A 7 17.67 23.04 8.76
CA GLN A 7 17.76 21.62 8.38
C GLN A 7 19.06 21.25 7.66
N LYS A 8 19.72 22.21 7.00
CA LYS A 8 20.99 21.95 6.29
C LYS A 8 22.19 21.77 7.23
N CYS A 9 22.14 22.26 8.47
CA CYS A 9 23.25 22.09 9.42
C CYS A 9 23.25 20.73 10.14
N LYS A 10 22.13 20.00 10.18
CA LYS A 10 22.06 18.70 10.89
C LYS A 10 22.36 17.49 10.00
N LEU A 11 22.37 17.67 8.69
CA LEU A 11 22.68 16.64 7.68
C LEU A 11 24.19 16.36 7.50
N ARG A 12 25.09 17.00 8.26
CA ARG A 12 26.54 16.82 8.11
C ARG A 12 27.18 15.92 9.18
N GLN A 13 26.45 15.48 10.20
CA GLN A 13 27.03 14.73 11.33
C GLN A 13 26.65 13.24 11.40
N ASP A 14 25.63 12.77 10.68
CA ASP A 14 25.13 11.39 10.85
C ASP A 14 25.66 10.39 9.78
N ASN A 15 26.76 10.71 9.10
CA ASN A 15 27.37 9.86 8.06
C ASN A 15 28.23 8.69 8.59
N ASN A 16 28.12 8.34 9.87
CA ASN A 16 28.82 7.20 10.45
C ASN A 16 27.86 6.29 11.21
N LEU A 17 27.13 5.44 10.49
CA LEU A 17 26.69 4.17 11.04
C LEU A 17 26.48 3.12 9.94
N SER A 18 27.15 1.99 10.12
CA SER A 18 27.25 0.81 9.23
C SER A 18 25.90 0.22 8.81
N PRO A 19 25.77 -0.34 7.59
CA PRO A 19 24.56 -1.02 7.16
C PRO A 19 24.55 -2.50 7.57
N THR A 20 23.55 -2.90 8.35
CA THR A 20 23.28 -4.30 8.68
C THR A 20 22.36 -4.93 7.63
N ARG A 21 22.97 -5.72 6.73
CA ARG A 21 22.53 -7.02 6.19
C ARG A 21 21.03 -7.21 5.87
N GLN A 22 20.62 -6.95 4.63
CA GLN A 22 19.51 -7.66 3.95
C GLN A 22 19.83 -7.78 2.45
N GLU A 23 20.59 -8.80 2.10
CA GLU A 23 20.72 -9.26 0.71
C GLU A 23 20.88 -10.78 0.75
N ILE A 24 19.93 -11.48 0.14
CA ILE A 24 20.07 -12.89 -0.22
C ILE A 24 20.36 -12.84 -1.73
N GLU A 25 21.64 -12.89 -2.09
CA GLU A 25 22.13 -13.06 -3.46
C GLU A 25 22.40 -14.54 -3.75
N ASP A 26 22.02 -14.97 -4.95
CA ASP A 26 22.35 -16.25 -5.59
C ASP A 26 23.67 -16.11 -6.39
N PRO A 27 24.70 -16.96 -6.17
CA PRO A 27 26.02 -16.76 -6.77
C PRO A 27 26.26 -17.65 -8.01
N ARG A 28 26.35 -17.05 -9.19
CA ARG A 28 27.12 -17.50 -10.38
C ARG A 28 26.96 -16.42 -11.46
N ILE A 29 27.97 -15.64 -11.85
CA ILE A 29 29.07 -16.01 -12.75
C ILE A 29 30.19 -14.94 -12.67
N THR A 30 31.42 -15.43 -12.79
CA THR A 30 32.75 -14.80 -12.70
C THR A 30 33.13 -13.80 -13.82
N ARG A 31 33.65 -12.64 -13.39
CA ARG A 31 34.97 -11.99 -13.68
C ARG A 31 35.52 -11.80 -15.13
N THR A 32 36.18 -10.63 -15.27
CA THR A 32 37.20 -10.13 -16.25
C THR A 32 36.63 -9.54 -17.56
N THR A 33 37.05 -8.37 -18.10
CA THR A 33 38.26 -7.53 -18.01
C THR A 33 37.94 -6.03 -18.24
N ASP A 34 38.80 -5.14 -17.74
CA ASP A 34 38.92 -3.73 -18.15
C ASP A 34 39.01 -3.54 -19.66
N ASN A 35 38.35 -2.51 -20.20
CA ASN A 35 38.99 -1.70 -21.23
C ASN A 35 38.42 -0.28 -21.36
N HIS A 36 39.36 0.63 -21.51
CA HIS A 36 39.23 2.06 -21.69
C HIS A 36 38.52 2.37 -23.03
N ASN A 37 37.43 3.15 -23.02
CA ASN A 37 37.05 3.89 -24.22
C ASN A 37 36.38 5.22 -23.87
N LYS A 38 37.00 6.31 -24.34
CA LYS A 38 36.52 7.69 -24.26
C LYS A 38 35.42 7.91 -25.29
N GLY A 39 34.36 8.61 -24.86
CA GLY A 39 33.54 9.46 -25.73
C GLY A 39 32.38 8.77 -26.46
N LYS A 40 31.21 8.79 -25.82
CA LYS A 40 29.94 9.08 -26.51
C LYS A 40 28.92 9.63 -25.52
N GLU A 41 28.10 10.52 -26.02
CA GLU A 41 27.31 11.50 -25.30
C GLU A 41 26.02 10.88 -24.70
N ASP A 42 26.05 10.47 -23.44
CA ASP A 42 24.87 9.99 -22.71
C ASP A 42 24.03 11.15 -22.14
N LYS A 43 23.25 11.79 -23.02
CA LYS A 43 22.20 12.77 -22.64
C LYS A 43 20.74 12.26 -22.59
N PRO A 44 20.33 11.07 -23.09
CA PRO A 44 18.91 10.69 -23.04
C PRO A 44 18.48 10.05 -21.71
N GLU A 45 19.35 9.30 -21.03
CA GLU A 45 18.97 8.50 -19.84
C GLU A 45 18.66 9.36 -18.61
N THR A 46 19.47 10.40 -18.35
CA THR A 46 19.28 11.32 -17.21
C THR A 46 18.03 12.20 -17.36
N CYS A 47 17.61 12.51 -18.59
CA CYS A 47 16.39 13.26 -18.88
C CYS A 47 15.12 12.43 -18.63
N MET A 48 15.14 11.14 -18.99
CA MET A 48 14.04 10.22 -18.73
C MET A 48 13.90 9.90 -17.24
N GLN A 49 15.02 9.67 -16.53
CA GLN A 49 15.04 9.47 -15.08
C GLN A 49 14.49 10.67 -14.31
N THR A 50 14.87 11.90 -14.68
CA THR A 50 14.34 13.10 -14.02
C THR A 50 12.86 13.34 -14.30
N LYS A 51 12.38 13.02 -15.51
CA LYS A 51 10.93 13.04 -15.83
C LYS A 51 10.16 11.98 -15.07
N LEU A 52 10.68 10.76 -14.97
CA LEU A 52 10.05 9.65 -14.27
C LEU A 52 10.04 9.86 -12.75
N ALA A 53 11.16 10.25 -12.16
CA ALA A 53 11.24 10.60 -10.75
C ALA A 53 10.33 11.78 -10.41
N LYS A 54 10.23 12.79 -11.29
CA LYS A 54 9.24 13.86 -11.16
C LYS A 54 7.81 13.33 -11.30
N SER A 55 7.52 12.41 -12.22
CA SER A 55 6.19 11.79 -12.37
C SER A 55 5.80 10.98 -11.14
N ILE A 56 6.68 10.13 -10.62
CA ILE A 56 6.46 9.31 -9.43
C ILE A 56 6.32 10.24 -8.20
N HIS A 57 7.21 11.22 -8.02
CA HIS A 57 7.13 12.15 -6.89
C HIS A 57 5.88 13.04 -6.98
N LYS A 58 5.55 13.56 -8.17
CA LYS A 58 4.32 14.33 -8.41
C LYS A 58 3.09 13.48 -8.19
N PHE A 59 3.13 12.21 -8.58
CA PHE A 59 2.07 11.24 -8.33
C PHE A 59 1.88 10.99 -6.84
N PHE A 60 2.94 10.68 -6.08
CA PHE A 60 2.84 10.45 -4.64
C PHE A 60 2.48 11.72 -3.86
N MET A 61 2.99 12.88 -4.28
CA MET A 61 2.57 14.18 -3.74
C MET A 61 1.10 14.45 -4.07
N PHE A 62 0.66 14.19 -5.30
CA PHE A 62 -0.73 14.36 -5.70
C PHE A 62 -1.64 13.38 -4.97
N PHE A 63 -1.21 12.13 -4.77
CA PHE A 63 -1.90 11.14 -3.95
C PHE A 63 -2.02 11.59 -2.50
N GLY A 64 -0.92 12.06 -1.90
CA GLY A 64 -0.91 12.62 -0.55
C GLY A 64 -1.79 13.87 -0.42
N LEU A 65 -1.74 14.77 -1.41
CA LEU A 65 -2.55 15.99 -1.47
C LEU A 65 -4.02 15.69 -1.76
N ALA A 66 -4.36 14.73 -2.62
CA ALA A 66 -5.72 14.29 -2.91
C ALA A 66 -6.34 13.63 -1.67
N LYS A 67 -5.58 12.80 -0.95
CA LYS A 67 -5.98 12.28 0.38
C LYS A 67 -6.15 13.42 1.38
N LYS A 68 -5.24 14.40 1.43
CA LYS A 68 -5.31 15.55 2.36
C LYS A 68 -6.45 16.53 2.03
N LYS A 69 -6.78 16.71 0.74
CA LYS A 69 -7.90 17.52 0.26
C LYS A 69 -9.23 16.80 0.51
N LYS A 70 -9.31 15.48 0.29
CA LYS A 70 -10.41 14.63 0.79
C LYS A 70 -10.53 14.73 2.32
N ARG A 71 -9.42 14.74 3.08
CA ARG A 71 -9.40 14.92 4.54
C ARG A 71 -10.00 16.26 4.97
N LYS A 72 -9.73 17.35 4.23
CA LYS A 72 -10.29 18.69 4.50
C LYS A 72 -11.77 18.80 4.12
N LYS A 73 -12.20 18.10 3.05
CA LYS A 73 -13.61 18.05 2.60
C LYS A 73 -14.49 17.12 3.45
N LYS A 74 -13.90 16.10 4.11
CA LYS A 74 -14.57 15.13 5.00
C LYS A 74 -14.69 15.56 6.46
N LYS A 75 -14.70 16.86 6.79
CA LYS A 75 -15.00 17.28 8.19
C LYS A 75 -16.40 16.83 8.67
N MET A 76 -17.30 16.36 7.79
CA MET A 76 -18.55 15.69 8.15
C MET A 76 -18.85 14.40 7.34
N GLY A 77 -17.83 13.72 6.80
CA GLY A 77 -18.03 12.59 5.87
C GLY A 77 -17.55 11.26 6.42
N LEU A 78 -18.49 10.45 6.94
CA LEU A 78 -18.44 9.01 7.22
C LEU A 78 -17.05 8.36 6.93
N GLY A 79 -16.21 8.26 7.96
CA GLY A 79 -14.91 7.58 7.89
C GLY A 79 -15.07 6.07 7.93
N ILE A 80 -14.06 5.32 7.48
CA ILE A 80 -14.04 3.85 7.62
C ILE A 80 -14.21 3.45 9.09
N SER A 81 -13.61 4.19 10.03
CA SER A 81 -13.77 3.95 11.47
C SER A 81 -15.23 4.02 11.93
N LEU A 82 -16.03 4.95 11.39
CA LEU A 82 -17.44 5.08 11.75
C LEU A 82 -18.30 3.99 11.09
N LEU A 83 -18.04 3.67 9.82
CA LEU A 83 -18.72 2.57 9.12
C LEU A 83 -18.48 1.23 9.81
N ILE A 84 -17.23 0.95 10.16
CA ILE A 84 -16.87 -0.28 10.86
C ILE A 84 -17.41 -0.25 12.30
N GLY A 85 -17.39 0.91 12.97
CA GLY A 85 -17.97 1.07 14.30
C GLY A 85 -19.48 0.80 14.32
N LEU A 86 -20.24 1.35 13.37
CA LEU A 86 -21.67 1.07 13.22
C LEU A 86 -21.93 -0.41 12.96
N LYS A 87 -21.13 -1.04 12.08
CA LYS A 87 -21.19 -2.49 11.86
C LYS A 87 -20.96 -3.27 13.16
N ALA A 88 -19.99 -2.86 13.98
CA ALA A 88 -19.70 -3.52 15.26
C ALA A 88 -20.92 -3.48 16.19
N VAL A 89 -21.58 -2.32 16.30
CA VAL A 89 -22.80 -2.16 17.11
C VAL A 89 -23.94 -3.03 16.59
N LEU A 90 -24.20 -3.03 15.28
CA LEU A 90 -25.26 -3.87 14.69
C LEU A 90 -25.03 -5.36 14.91
N LEU A 91 -23.78 -5.83 14.76
CA LEU A 91 -23.42 -7.23 15.03
C LEU A 91 -23.58 -7.58 16.52
N PHE A 92 -23.27 -6.64 17.41
CA PHE A 92 -23.47 -6.83 18.85
C PHE A 92 -24.96 -6.90 19.22
N LEU A 93 -25.79 -6.03 18.64
CA LEU A 93 -27.25 -6.07 18.84
C LEU A 93 -27.84 -7.37 18.32
N LEU A 94 -27.39 -7.85 17.16
CA LEU A 94 -27.81 -9.15 16.62
C LEU A 94 -27.39 -10.31 17.53
N PHE A 95 -26.18 -10.26 18.09
CA PHE A 95 -25.71 -11.22 19.10
C PHE A 95 -26.61 -11.21 20.34
N ALA A 96 -26.90 -10.03 20.90
CA ALA A 96 -27.74 -9.89 22.10
C ALA A 96 -29.17 -10.41 21.84
N PHE A 97 -29.73 -10.10 20.67
CA PHE A 97 -31.02 -10.59 20.22
C PHE A 97 -31.03 -12.13 20.15
N LEU A 98 -30.14 -12.74 19.37
CA LEU A 98 -30.07 -14.21 19.21
C LEU A 98 -29.82 -14.95 20.53
N SER A 99 -28.97 -14.38 21.40
CA SER A 99 -28.68 -14.95 22.72
C SER A 99 -29.90 -14.92 23.64
N SER A 100 -30.75 -13.89 23.53
CA SER A 100 -31.98 -13.78 24.32
C SER A 100 -33.03 -14.83 23.94
N PHE A 101 -32.98 -15.36 22.71
CA PHE A 101 -33.84 -16.48 22.25
C PHE A 101 -33.22 -17.86 22.50
N GLY A 102 -32.11 -17.96 23.23
CA GLY A 102 -31.45 -19.23 23.56
C GLY A 102 -30.50 -19.77 22.48
N PHE A 103 -30.26 -19.04 21.38
CA PHE A 103 -29.34 -19.44 20.31
C PHE A 103 -27.88 -19.01 20.58
N ALA A 104 -27.41 -19.16 21.82
CA ALA A 104 -26.11 -18.62 22.26
C ALA A 104 -24.92 -19.11 21.42
N LEU A 105 -24.87 -20.41 21.08
CA LEU A 105 -23.79 -20.97 20.25
C LEU A 105 -23.76 -20.39 18.83
N LEU A 106 -24.93 -20.18 18.22
CA LEU A 106 -25.04 -19.56 16.89
C LEU A 106 -24.71 -18.06 16.93
N ALA A 107 -24.84 -17.42 18.10
CA ALA A 107 -24.56 -16.02 18.29
C ALA A 107 -23.05 -15.71 18.44
N VAL A 108 -22.23 -16.66 18.88
CA VAL A 108 -20.78 -16.49 19.13
C VAL A 108 -20.01 -15.87 17.94
N PRO A 109 -20.19 -16.30 16.68
CA PRO A 109 -19.50 -15.69 15.54
C PRO A 109 -19.83 -14.20 15.34
N PHE A 110 -21.04 -13.77 15.70
CA PHE A 110 -21.46 -12.36 15.61
C PHE A 110 -20.79 -11.51 16.68
N LEU A 111 -20.66 -12.03 17.91
CA LEU A 111 -19.89 -11.39 18.97
C LEU A 111 -18.41 -11.26 18.55
N TYR A 112 -17.83 -12.34 18.04
CA TYR A 112 -16.46 -12.34 17.53
C TYR A 112 -16.25 -11.28 16.43
N ALA A 113 -17.11 -11.27 15.42
CA ALA A 113 -17.06 -10.30 14.34
C ALA A 113 -17.28 -8.85 14.82
N SER A 114 -18.12 -8.64 15.84
CA SER A 114 -18.34 -7.34 16.48
C SER A 114 -17.08 -6.83 17.18
N LEU A 115 -16.45 -7.65 18.03
CA LEU A 115 -15.23 -7.29 18.75
C LEU A 115 -14.08 -6.95 17.78
N VAL A 116 -13.88 -7.79 16.76
CA VAL A 116 -12.87 -7.54 15.73
C VAL A 116 -13.17 -6.22 14.98
N SER A 117 -14.43 -5.97 14.63
CA SER A 117 -14.83 -4.72 13.97
C SER A 117 -14.58 -3.51 14.87
N LEU A 118 -14.87 -3.60 16.17
CA LEU A 118 -14.60 -2.52 17.12
C LEU A 118 -13.09 -2.22 17.21
N LEU A 119 -12.24 -3.24 17.32
CA LEU A 119 -10.78 -3.07 17.35
C LEU A 119 -10.27 -2.37 16.08
N VAL A 120 -10.75 -2.77 14.90
CA VAL A 120 -10.37 -2.15 13.63
C VAL A 120 -10.91 -0.71 13.53
N ALA A 121 -12.11 -0.44 14.05
CA ALA A 121 -12.68 0.91 14.09
C ALA A 121 -11.81 1.85 14.94
N LEU A 122 -11.33 1.38 16.10
CA LEU A 122 -10.40 2.11 16.97
C LEU A 122 -9.04 2.31 16.29
N ALA A 123 -8.44 1.26 15.74
CA ALA A 123 -7.11 1.37 15.10
C ALA A 123 -7.11 2.24 13.83
N SER A 124 -8.23 2.27 13.10
CA SER A 124 -8.40 3.13 11.90
C SER A 124 -8.82 4.58 12.24
N HIS A 125 -9.09 4.87 13.51
CA HIS A 125 -9.49 6.21 13.97
C HIS A 125 -8.38 7.24 13.70
N PRO A 126 -8.71 8.52 13.33
CA PRO A 126 -7.70 9.50 12.95
C PRO A 126 -6.62 9.81 13.97
N SER A 127 -6.98 9.74 15.24
CA SER A 127 -6.06 10.04 16.33
C SER A 127 -5.10 8.89 16.62
N ILE A 128 -5.45 7.65 16.28
CA ILE A 128 -4.64 6.45 16.57
C ILE A 128 -3.85 6.04 15.32
N ASN A 129 -4.55 5.81 14.21
CA ASN A 129 -3.98 5.47 12.91
C ASN A 129 -2.87 4.41 12.99
N LEU A 130 -3.23 3.19 13.42
CA LEU A 130 -2.30 2.07 13.61
C LEU A 130 -2.46 1.01 12.49
N PRO A 131 -1.87 1.21 11.31
CA PRO A 131 -1.97 0.25 10.20
C PRO A 131 -1.23 -1.07 10.47
N MET A 132 -0.36 -1.08 11.48
CA MET A 132 0.36 -2.28 11.96
C MET A 132 -0.53 -3.28 12.70
N LEU A 133 -1.79 -2.94 13.02
CA LEU A 133 -2.67 -3.81 13.81
C LEU A 133 -2.81 -5.21 13.19
N LEU A 134 -2.89 -5.29 11.86
CA LEU A 134 -3.05 -6.56 11.16
C LEU A 134 -1.72 -7.32 11.01
N ALA A 135 -0.62 -6.82 11.56
CA ALA A 135 0.72 -7.42 11.53
C ALA A 135 1.14 -7.92 10.14
N LYS A 136 0.83 -7.12 9.12
CA LYS A 136 1.23 -7.42 7.75
C LYS A 136 2.74 -7.25 7.60
N ASN A 137 3.38 -8.29 7.11
CA ASN A 137 4.82 -8.30 6.88
C ASN A 137 5.19 -7.41 5.67
N SER A 138 6.46 -7.03 5.59
CA SER A 138 7.00 -6.22 4.49
C SER A 138 6.90 -6.90 3.12
N ASP A 139 6.86 -8.23 3.10
CA ASP A 139 6.65 -9.07 1.92
C ASP A 139 5.18 -9.19 1.51
N GLY A 140 4.26 -8.56 2.25
CA GLY A 140 2.82 -8.59 2.04
C GLY A 140 2.10 -9.83 2.58
N SER A 141 2.79 -10.73 3.27
CA SER A 141 2.19 -11.89 3.94
C SER A 141 1.54 -11.52 5.27
N PHE A 142 0.61 -12.35 5.73
CA PHE A 142 0.03 -12.26 7.06
C PHE A 142 0.43 -13.48 7.89
N PRO A 143 0.81 -13.28 9.16
CA PRO A 143 1.00 -14.41 10.06
C PRO A 143 -0.34 -15.09 10.36
N ILE A 144 -0.31 -16.40 10.58
CA ILE A 144 -1.52 -17.23 10.77
C ILE A 144 -2.40 -16.69 11.89
N TRP A 145 -1.80 -16.25 13.01
CA TRP A 145 -2.54 -15.69 14.14
C TRP A 145 -3.35 -14.44 13.74
N SER A 146 -2.81 -13.58 12.87
CA SER A 146 -3.50 -12.38 12.40
C SER A 146 -4.64 -12.74 11.47
N ILE A 147 -4.43 -13.73 10.58
CA ILE A 147 -5.50 -14.23 9.70
C ILE A 147 -6.65 -14.78 10.54
N VAL A 148 -6.37 -15.59 11.56
CA VAL A 148 -7.41 -16.15 12.42
C VAL A 148 -8.15 -15.04 13.15
N LEU A 149 -7.43 -14.19 13.89
CA LEU A 149 -7.97 -13.12 14.74
C LEU A 149 -8.75 -12.05 13.95
N PHE A 150 -8.28 -11.67 12.77
CA PHE A 150 -8.90 -10.65 11.95
C PHE A 150 -9.72 -11.23 10.79
N SER A 151 -9.92 -12.55 10.73
CA SER A 151 -10.64 -13.21 9.63
C SER A 151 -11.99 -12.56 9.30
N PRO A 152 -12.89 -12.21 10.25
CA PRO A 152 -14.19 -11.65 9.90
C PRO A 152 -14.06 -10.31 9.16
N TYR A 153 -13.03 -9.53 9.50
CA TYR A 153 -12.73 -8.26 8.84
C TYR A 153 -12.04 -8.48 7.49
N LEU A 154 -11.02 -9.35 7.43
CA LEU A 154 -10.26 -9.64 6.21
C LEU A 154 -11.15 -10.24 5.11
N TYR A 155 -12.04 -11.17 5.45
CA TYR A 155 -13.01 -11.71 4.50
C TYR A 155 -13.99 -10.63 4.04
N PHE A 156 -14.48 -9.80 4.95
CA PHE A 156 -15.41 -8.72 4.62
C PHE A 156 -14.81 -7.74 3.61
N VAL A 157 -13.58 -7.25 3.83
CA VAL A 157 -12.95 -6.31 2.89
C VAL A 157 -12.65 -6.93 1.52
N ARG A 158 -12.32 -8.23 1.48
CA ARG A 158 -12.09 -8.97 0.23
C ARG A 158 -13.38 -9.16 -0.57
N VAL A 159 -14.47 -9.57 0.09
CA VAL A 159 -15.79 -9.70 -0.54
C VAL A 159 -16.28 -8.35 -1.01
N PHE A 160 -16.20 -7.32 -0.16
CA PHE A 160 -16.61 -5.96 -0.52
C PHE A 160 -15.80 -5.41 -1.71
N SER A 161 -14.49 -5.64 -1.74
CA SER A 161 -13.63 -5.26 -2.88
C SER A 161 -13.99 -6.01 -4.16
N THR A 162 -14.27 -7.30 -4.06
CA THR A 162 -14.69 -8.11 -5.22
C THR A 162 -16.03 -7.65 -5.76
N LEU A 163 -17.03 -7.45 -4.90
CA LEU A 163 -18.36 -6.95 -5.26
C LEU A 163 -18.27 -5.56 -5.89
N ARG A 164 -17.58 -4.62 -5.25
CA ARG A 164 -17.35 -3.28 -5.81
C ARG A 164 -16.67 -3.36 -7.18
N ARG A 165 -15.70 -4.27 -7.29
CA ARG A 165 -15.05 -4.78 -8.51
C ARG A 165 -16.05 -4.98 -9.64
N LEU A 166 -16.97 -5.91 -9.39
CA LEU A 166 -17.97 -6.39 -10.33
C LEU A 166 -18.95 -5.28 -10.73
N PHE A 167 -19.34 -4.41 -9.79
CA PHE A 167 -20.26 -3.31 -10.08
C PHE A 167 -19.62 -2.11 -10.78
N SER A 168 -18.33 -1.84 -10.56
CA SER A 168 -17.70 -0.61 -11.07
C SER A 168 -17.16 -0.76 -12.50
N GLY A 169 -16.87 -1.99 -12.96
CA GLY A 169 -16.32 -2.24 -14.30
C GLY A 169 -14.98 -1.55 -14.58
N GLU A 170 -14.29 -1.04 -13.54
CA GLU A 170 -13.04 -0.29 -13.70
C GLU A 170 -11.90 -1.19 -14.19
N ALA A 171 -11.04 -0.63 -15.04
CA ALA A 171 -9.82 -1.30 -15.47
C ALA A 171 -8.98 -1.71 -14.25
N PRO A 172 -8.37 -2.91 -14.27
CA PRO A 172 -7.61 -3.42 -13.11
C PRO A 172 -6.41 -2.52 -12.77
N TYR A 173 -5.81 -1.91 -13.79
CA TYR A 173 -4.72 -0.95 -13.70
C TYR A 173 -4.78 0.06 -14.85
N SER A 174 -4.05 1.16 -14.72
CA SER A 174 -3.86 2.19 -15.74
C SER A 174 -2.39 2.61 -15.76
N GLU A 175 -1.85 2.83 -16.95
CA GLU A 175 -0.50 3.33 -17.13
C GLU A 175 -0.50 4.86 -17.03
N ILE A 176 0.33 5.41 -16.13
CA ILE A 176 0.44 6.85 -15.91
C ILE A 176 1.63 7.43 -16.67
N SER A 177 2.70 6.66 -16.78
CA SER A 177 3.87 6.94 -17.59
C SER A 177 4.50 5.62 -18.02
N ASP A 178 5.38 5.65 -19.02
CA ASP A 178 6.03 4.47 -19.56
C ASP A 178 6.54 3.50 -18.48
N GLY A 179 5.89 2.34 -18.41
CA GLY A 179 6.07 1.25 -17.43
C GLY A 179 5.91 1.63 -15.95
N LEU A 180 5.10 2.65 -15.65
CA LEU A 180 4.54 2.97 -14.34
C LEU A 180 3.02 2.76 -14.38
N TYR A 181 2.59 1.71 -13.70
CA TYR A 181 1.20 1.29 -13.64
C TYR A 181 0.62 1.53 -12.25
N VAL A 182 -0.68 1.79 -12.23
CA VAL A 182 -1.39 2.09 -11.00
C VAL A 182 -2.77 1.45 -11.01
N GLY A 183 -3.18 0.84 -9.90
CA GLY A 183 -4.44 0.10 -9.89
C GLY A 183 -4.98 -0.27 -8.51
N GLY A 184 -6.01 -1.13 -8.55
CA GLY A 184 -6.56 -1.79 -7.37
C GLY A 184 -5.74 -3.02 -6.99
N TRP A 185 -6.08 -3.64 -5.85
CA TRP A 185 -5.42 -4.87 -5.42
C TRP A 185 -5.55 -5.97 -6.49
N PRO A 186 -4.42 -6.55 -6.96
CA PRO A 186 -4.43 -7.58 -8.00
C PRO A 186 -4.89 -8.91 -7.40
N SER A 187 -6.14 -9.28 -7.63
CA SER A 187 -6.69 -10.56 -7.11
C SER A 187 -6.29 -11.77 -7.95
N SER A 188 -5.81 -11.56 -9.18
CA SER A 188 -5.39 -12.60 -10.12
C SER A 188 -4.21 -12.12 -10.98
N PRO A 189 -3.42 -13.03 -11.57
CA PRO A 189 -2.32 -12.69 -12.48
C PRO A 189 -2.73 -11.81 -13.67
N ASP A 190 -3.93 -12.02 -14.23
CA ASP A 190 -4.45 -11.24 -15.36
C ASP A 190 -4.69 -9.76 -15.03
N ARG A 191 -4.67 -9.43 -13.73
CA ARG A 191 -4.84 -8.06 -13.21
C ARG A 191 -3.51 -7.41 -12.87
N LEU A 192 -2.40 -8.07 -13.19
CA LEU A 192 -1.06 -7.53 -13.04
C LEU A 192 -0.59 -6.99 -14.40
N PRO A 193 0.07 -5.82 -14.44
CA PRO A 193 0.63 -5.32 -15.69
C PRO A 193 1.74 -6.25 -16.22
N PRO A 194 1.98 -6.25 -17.53
CA PRO A 194 2.96 -7.14 -18.16
C PRO A 194 4.40 -6.80 -17.75
N GLY A 195 5.33 -7.72 -18.00
CA GLY A 195 6.76 -7.47 -17.84
C GLY A 195 7.31 -7.65 -16.42
N ASN A 196 6.71 -8.52 -15.60
CA ASN A 196 7.18 -8.84 -14.24
C ASN A 196 7.38 -7.58 -13.36
N PRO A 197 6.31 -6.82 -13.06
CA PRO A 197 6.42 -5.54 -12.39
C PRO A 197 6.95 -5.66 -10.95
N ALA A 198 7.65 -4.63 -10.50
CA ALA A 198 7.93 -4.38 -9.10
C ALA A 198 6.68 -3.78 -8.43
N ILE A 199 6.17 -4.45 -7.40
CA ILE A 199 4.88 -4.15 -6.78
C ILE A 199 5.09 -3.28 -5.53
N VAL A 200 4.45 -2.11 -5.52
CA VAL A 200 4.31 -1.26 -4.33
C VAL A 200 2.90 -1.38 -3.80
N ASP A 201 2.76 -1.96 -2.62
CA ASP A 201 1.49 -2.24 -1.98
C ASP A 201 1.17 -1.20 -0.91
N CYS A 202 0.13 -0.39 -1.14
CA CYS A 202 -0.31 0.64 -0.20
C CYS A 202 -1.47 0.19 0.70
N THR A 203 -1.63 -1.12 0.95
CA THR A 203 -2.76 -1.67 1.72
C THR A 203 -2.29 -2.36 2.99
N CYS A 204 -3.05 -2.23 4.08
CA CYS A 204 -2.80 -3.00 5.29
C CYS A 204 -3.68 -4.26 5.37
N GLU A 205 -4.76 -4.33 4.59
CA GLU A 205 -5.84 -5.30 4.75
C GLU A 205 -5.86 -6.41 3.67
N PHE A 206 -5.14 -6.23 2.56
CA PHE A 206 -5.09 -7.22 1.47
C PHE A 206 -3.79 -8.01 1.48
N PRO A 207 -3.81 -9.35 1.35
CA PRO A 207 -2.58 -10.14 1.31
C PRO A 207 -1.91 -10.07 -0.06
N ARG A 208 -0.59 -10.27 -0.08
CA ARG A 208 0.10 -10.70 -1.30
C ARG A 208 -0.42 -12.08 -1.68
N ARG A 209 -0.71 -12.27 -2.96
CA ARG A 209 -1.10 -13.56 -3.53
C ARG A 209 0.17 -14.40 -3.78
N SER A 210 0.09 -15.71 -3.56
CA SER A 210 1.18 -16.67 -3.79
C SER A 210 1.74 -16.60 -5.21
N GLU A 211 0.87 -16.32 -6.17
CA GLU A 211 1.12 -16.16 -7.59
C GLU A 211 2.11 -15.02 -7.87
N PHE A 212 2.29 -14.09 -6.92
CA PHE A 212 3.21 -12.96 -7.04
C PHE A 212 4.52 -13.14 -6.28
N LEU A 213 4.82 -14.31 -5.70
CA LEU A 213 6.05 -14.53 -4.90
C LEU A 213 7.35 -14.24 -5.66
N GLY A 214 7.39 -14.41 -6.98
CA GLY A 214 8.54 -14.05 -7.82
C GLY A 214 8.71 -12.55 -8.14
N HIS A 215 7.75 -11.72 -7.75
CA HIS A 215 7.78 -10.28 -8.02
C HIS A 215 8.53 -9.53 -6.90
N ALA A 216 9.27 -8.47 -7.25
CA ALA A 216 9.83 -7.56 -6.26
C ALA A 216 8.68 -6.86 -5.54
N TYR A 217 8.70 -6.82 -4.21
CA TYR A 217 7.57 -6.37 -3.40
C TYR A 217 8.02 -5.34 -2.37
N PHE A 218 7.24 -4.27 -2.22
CA PHE A 218 7.45 -3.24 -1.21
C PHE A 218 6.11 -2.84 -0.61
N CYS A 219 5.88 -3.21 0.66
CA CYS A 219 4.63 -2.92 1.36
C CYS A 219 4.73 -1.64 2.19
N ILE A 220 3.80 -0.70 1.98
CA ILE A 220 3.49 0.42 2.86
C ILE A 220 2.07 0.23 3.39
N PRO A 221 1.91 -0.48 4.52
CA PRO A 221 0.60 -0.79 5.07
C PRO A 221 -0.12 0.51 5.46
N THR A 222 -1.22 0.78 4.77
CA THR A 222 -2.03 1.98 4.95
C THR A 222 -3.50 1.62 4.89
N TRP A 223 -4.30 2.22 5.77
CA TRP A 223 -5.76 2.09 5.69
C TRP A 223 -6.31 2.77 4.41
N ASP A 224 -7.33 2.21 3.77
CA ASP A 224 -7.89 2.74 2.52
C ASP A 224 -8.30 4.24 2.56
N THR A 225 -8.69 4.78 3.73
CA THR A 225 -9.00 6.22 3.89
C THR A 225 -7.82 7.09 4.32
N ARG A 226 -6.63 6.52 4.48
CA ARG A 226 -5.44 7.19 5.02
C ARG A 226 -4.34 7.34 3.99
N ALA A 227 -3.54 8.38 4.14
CA ALA A 227 -2.31 8.52 3.38
C ALA A 227 -1.16 7.93 4.20
N PRO A 228 -0.18 7.29 3.56
CA PRO A 228 1.07 6.93 4.20
C PRO A 228 1.82 8.19 4.65
N GLN A 229 2.77 8.02 5.56
CA GLN A 229 3.60 9.12 6.03
C GLN A 229 4.56 9.60 4.93
N PRO A 230 4.99 10.88 4.95
CA PRO A 230 5.89 11.40 3.93
C PRO A 230 7.19 10.61 3.76
N HIS A 231 7.76 10.09 4.85
CA HIS A 231 8.99 9.30 4.80
C HIS A 231 8.78 7.91 4.16
N GLU A 232 7.62 7.29 4.36
CA GLU A 232 7.26 6.02 3.72
C GLU A 232 7.07 6.22 2.22
N ILE A 233 6.42 7.32 1.85
CA ILE A 233 6.27 7.76 0.45
C ILE A 233 7.65 7.91 -0.19
N GLU A 234 8.55 8.68 0.43
CA GLU A 234 9.91 8.88 -0.10
C GLU A 234 10.67 7.55 -0.25
N SER A 235 10.48 6.62 0.69
CA SER A 235 11.10 5.31 0.64
C SER A 235 10.57 4.46 -0.53
N ALA A 236 9.25 4.42 -0.74
CA ALA A 236 8.66 3.75 -1.90
C ALA A 236 9.09 4.40 -3.22
N VAL A 237 9.14 5.73 -3.29
CA VAL A 237 9.59 6.45 -4.49
C VAL A 237 11.03 6.05 -4.83
N LYS A 238 11.94 6.10 -3.84
CA LYS A 238 13.35 5.72 -4.03
C LYS A 238 13.47 4.25 -4.46
N TRP A 239 12.71 3.36 -3.84
CA TRP A 239 12.69 1.94 -4.20
C TRP A 239 12.17 1.70 -5.61
N ALA A 240 11.08 2.36 -6.00
CA ALA A 240 10.50 2.29 -7.34
C ALA A 240 11.47 2.82 -8.41
N CYS A 241 12.16 3.94 -8.15
CA CYS A 241 13.17 4.47 -9.06
C CYS A 241 14.29 3.45 -9.31
N ARG A 242 14.83 2.80 -8.27
CA ARG A 242 15.85 1.75 -8.42
C ARG A 242 15.37 0.56 -9.25
N LYS A 243 14.09 0.19 -9.15
CA LYS A 243 13.53 -0.89 -9.99
C LYS A 243 13.35 -0.47 -11.44
N ARG A 244 12.98 0.78 -11.68
CA ARG A 244 12.90 1.35 -13.03
C ARG A 244 14.27 1.44 -13.70
N GLU A 245 15.33 1.75 -12.94
CA GLU A 245 16.73 1.71 -13.43
C GLU A 245 17.15 0.31 -13.89
N GLN A 246 16.55 -0.74 -13.33
CA GLN A 246 16.73 -2.13 -13.75
C GLN A 246 15.82 -2.52 -14.93
N ASN A 247 15.27 -1.54 -15.66
CA ASN A 247 14.29 -1.73 -16.74
C ASN A 247 13.05 -2.54 -16.33
N ARG A 248 12.71 -2.54 -15.04
CA ARG A 248 11.57 -3.28 -14.51
C ARG A 248 10.36 -2.35 -14.37
N PRO A 249 9.18 -2.71 -14.93
CA PRO A 249 7.96 -1.95 -14.71
C PRO A 249 7.63 -1.82 -13.22
N VAL A 250 6.95 -0.75 -12.82
CA VAL A 250 6.50 -0.56 -11.43
C VAL A 250 4.99 -0.54 -11.41
N PHE A 251 4.39 -1.32 -10.50
CA PHE A 251 2.97 -1.35 -10.26
C PHE A 251 2.66 -0.87 -8.84
N VAL A 252 1.98 0.27 -8.70
CA VAL A 252 1.53 0.80 -7.41
C VAL A 252 0.05 0.48 -7.24
N HIS A 253 -0.31 -0.26 -6.19
CA HIS A 253 -1.71 -0.56 -5.93
C HIS A 253 -2.20 -0.08 -4.56
N CYS A 254 -3.49 0.22 -4.50
CA CYS A 254 -4.26 0.46 -3.29
C CYS A 254 -5.45 -0.51 -3.26
N ALA A 255 -6.31 -0.45 -2.24
CA ALA A 255 -7.48 -1.31 -2.13
C ALA A 255 -8.38 -1.25 -3.38
N TYR A 256 -8.74 -0.05 -3.83
CA TYR A 256 -9.74 0.16 -4.89
C TYR A 256 -9.23 0.91 -6.12
N GLY A 257 -7.95 1.27 -6.22
CA GLY A 257 -7.41 2.09 -7.34
C GLY A 257 -7.97 3.51 -7.47
N MET A 258 -9.03 3.85 -6.72
CA MET A 258 -9.90 5.01 -6.86
C MET A 258 -9.29 6.37 -6.52
N LEU A 259 -8.06 6.39 -6.00
CA LEU A 259 -7.34 7.64 -5.75
C LEU A 259 -6.41 8.04 -6.90
N LEU A 260 -6.33 7.19 -7.92
CA LEU A 260 -5.29 7.22 -8.94
C LEU A 260 -5.84 7.09 -10.35
N ASN A 261 -7.17 7.11 -10.48
CA ASN A 261 -7.83 7.10 -11.76
C ASN A 261 -7.50 8.41 -12.49
N SER A 262 -6.95 8.29 -13.70
CA SER A 262 -6.42 9.37 -14.55
C SER A 262 -7.41 10.51 -14.81
N LYS A 263 -8.70 10.36 -14.51
CA LYS A 263 -9.69 11.45 -14.58
C LYS A 263 -9.38 12.64 -13.66
N TYR A 264 -8.44 12.51 -12.72
CA TYR A 264 -8.06 13.56 -11.77
C TYR A 264 -6.59 13.97 -11.80
N LEU A 265 -5.74 13.36 -12.65
CA LEU A 265 -4.35 13.78 -12.89
C LEU A 265 -4.29 14.65 -14.15
#